data_AF-A0AAP0HTT7-F1
#
_entry.id   AF-A0AAP0HTT7-F1
#
_cell.length_a   1.000
_cell.length_b   1.000
_cell.length_c   1.000
_cell.angle_alpha   90.00
_cell.angle_beta   90.00
_cell.angle_gamma   90.00
#
_symmetry.space_group_name_H-M   'P 1'
#
loop_
_entity.id
_entity.type
_entity.pdbx_description
1 polymer ?
#
loop_
_entity_poly.entity_id
_entity_poly.type
_entity_poly.pdbx_seq_one_letter_code
_entity_poly.pdbx_strand_id
1 'polypeptide(L)' 'MNVSEMRMIRWMCGKTRKYRIRNIEIQRQVGVTPIDTKIREWRLRWFGHLQRRSTNAPLENLTQ' A
#
# COMPACT_ATOMS: atom_id res chain seq x y z
N MET A 1 -5.49 0.75 5.84
CA MET A 1 -5.81 -0.69 5.80
C MET A 1 -7.22 -0.91 5.30
N ASN A 2 -7.32 -1.55 4.15
CA ASN A 2 -8.60 -1.82 3.49
C ASN A 2 -9.42 -2.85 4.30
N VAL A 3 -10.75 -2.74 4.29
CA VAL A 3 -11.64 -3.68 4.98
C VAL A 3 -11.42 -5.12 4.49
N SER A 4 -11.21 -5.30 3.18
CA SER A 4 -10.95 -6.61 2.57
C SER A 4 -9.65 -7.23 3.06
N GLU A 5 -8.59 -6.42 3.16
CA GLU A 5 -7.28 -6.85 3.65
C GLU A 5 -7.34 -7.29 5.11
N MET A 6 -7.98 -6.48 5.97
CA MET A 6 -8.17 -6.83 7.38
C MET A 6 -9.03 -8.09 7.54
N ARG A 7 -10.03 -8.29 6.68
CA ARG A 7 -10.86 -9.51 6.69
C ARG A 7 -10.05 -10.75 6.33
N MET A 8 -9.18 -10.64 5.33
CA MET A 8 -8.29 -11.73 4.91
C MET A 8 -7.25 -12.06 6.00
N ILE A 9 -6.60 -11.05 6.59
CA ILE A 9 -5.63 -11.25 7.69
C ILE A 9 -6.31 -11.92 8.90
N ARG A 10 -7.50 -11.46 9.28
CA ARG A 10 -8.28 -12.09 10.37
C ARG A 10 -8.62 -13.54 10.08
N TRP A 11 -8.98 -13.86 8.84
CA TRP A 11 -9.28 -15.22 8.42
C TRP A 11 -8.04 -16.12 8.50
N MET A 12 -6.90 -15.68 7.96
CA MET A 12 -5.63 -16.42 8.03
C MET A 12 -5.18 -16.67 9.47
N CYS A 13 -5.39 -15.70 10.37
CA CYS A 13 -5.02 -15.83 11.79
C CYS A 13 -6.09 -16.50 12.67
N GLY A 14 -7.23 -16.94 12.10
CA GLY A 14 -8.35 -17.51 12.85
C GLY A 14 -8.99 -16.56 13.87
N LYS A 15 -8.81 -15.24 13.71
CA LYS A 15 -9.32 -14.22 14.65
C LYS A 15 -10.74 -13.79 14.26
N THR A 16 -11.73 -14.34 14.95
CA THR A 16 -13.13 -13.95 14.80
C THR A 16 -13.44 -12.58 15.44
N ARG A 17 -14.60 -12.00 15.12
CA ARG A 17 -15.08 -10.73 15.73
C ARG A 17 -15.24 -10.81 17.26
N LYS A 18 -15.41 -12.02 17.82
CA LYS A 18 -15.57 -12.27 19.26
C LYS A 18 -14.40 -11.76 20.09
N TYR A 19 -13.18 -11.83 19.54
CA TYR A 19 -11.97 -11.46 20.26
C TYR A 19 -11.84 -9.94 20.48
N ARG A 20 -12.62 -9.10 19.79
CA ARG A 20 -12.55 -7.62 19.88
C ARG A 20 -11.13 -7.04 19.78
N ILE A 21 -10.19 -7.79 19.20
CA ILE A 21 -8.79 -7.37 19.05
C ILE A 21 -8.75 -6.22 18.04
N ARG A 22 -8.02 -5.16 18.37
CA ARG A 22 -7.82 -4.01 17.49
C ARG A 22 -7.04 -4.43 16.24
N ASN A 23 -7.37 -3.81 15.11
CA ASN A 23 -6.73 -4.09 13.83
C ASN A 23 -5.19 -3.89 13.87
N ILE A 24 -4.72 -2.90 14.64
CA ILE A 24 -3.29 -2.62 14.83
C ILE A 24 -2.54 -3.78 15.51
N GLU A 25 -3.18 -4.48 16.46
CA GLU A 25 -2.55 -5.58 17.20
C GLU A 25 -2.43 -6.82 16.31
N ILE A 26 -3.47 -7.09 15.51
CA ILE A 26 -3.45 -8.18 14.53
C ILE A 26 -2.33 -7.92 13.51
N GLN A 27 -2.22 -6.70 13.01
CA GLN A 27 -1.17 -6.35 12.08
C GLN A 27 0.23 -6.53 12.69
N ARG A 28 0.43 -6.08 13.93
CA ARG A 28 1.70 -6.23 14.64
C ARG A 28 2.08 -7.70 14.84
N GLN A 29 1.09 -8.57 15.09
CA GLN A 29 1.32 -10.02 15.21
C GLN A 29 1.75 -10.67 13.90
N VAL A 30 1.20 -10.25 12.76
CA VAL A 30 1.52 -10.85 11.45
C VAL A 30 2.73 -10.17 10.79
N GLY A 31 3.11 -8.97 11.23
CA GLY A 31 4.23 -8.21 10.65
C GLY A 31 3.94 -7.69 9.23
N VAL A 32 2.68 -7.61 8.83
CA VAL A 32 2.29 -7.23 7.46
C VAL A 32 2.22 -5.71 7.33
N THR A 33 2.93 -5.18 6.34
CA THR A 33 2.75 -3.79 5.90
C THR A 33 1.48 -3.72 5.04
N PRO A 34 0.60 -2.71 5.24
CA PRO A 34 -0.63 -2.61 4.47
C PRO A 34 -0.35 -2.55 2.96
N ILE A 35 -1.19 -3.21 2.17
CA ILE A 35 -1.06 -3.21 0.70
C ILE A 35 -1.20 -1.81 0.13
N ASP A 36 -1.99 -0.94 0.78
CA ASP A 36 -2.13 0.47 0.42
C ASP A 36 -0.79 1.23 0.49
N THR A 37 0.01 0.96 1.52
CA THR A 37 1.37 1.49 1.65
C THR A 37 2.27 1.01 0.52
N LYS A 38 2.22 -0.29 0.18
CA LYS A 38 3.05 -0.84 -0.91
C LYS A 38 2.67 -0.26 -2.27
N ILE A 39 1.38 -0.15 -2.57
CA ILE A 39 0.90 0.49 -3.81
C ILE A 39 1.40 1.93 -3.90
N ARG A 40 1.35 2.67 -2.78
CA ARG A 40 1.87 4.04 -2.72
C ARG A 40 3.38 4.10 -2.95
N GLU A 41 4.16 3.20 -2.35
CA GLU A 41 5.61 3.10 -2.60
C GLU A 41 5.91 2.84 -4.08
N TRP A 42 5.19 1.90 -4.71
CA TRP A 42 5.35 1.59 -6.14
C TRP A 42 5.01 2.78 -7.04
N ARG A 43 3.91 3.49 -6.74
CA ARG A 43 3.53 4.70 -7.48
C ARG A 43 4.59 5.79 -7.36
N LEU A 44 5.16 5.99 -6.17
CA LEU A 44 6.22 6.98 -5.96
C LEU A 44 7.50 6.60 -6.71
N ARG A 45 7.88 5.32 -6.72
CA ARG A 45 9.02 4.83 -7.52
C ARG A 45 8.81 5.06 -9.02
N TRP A 46 7.60 4.81 -9.51
CA TRP A 46 7.22 5.08 -10.90
C TRP A 46 7.30 6.57 -11.22
N PHE A 47 6.75 7.43 -10.36
CA PHE A 47 6.81 8.88 -10.56
C PHE A 47 8.26 9.40 -10.57
N GLY A 48 9.09 8.92 -9.63
CA GLY A 48 10.52 9.22 -9.62
C GLY A 48 11.27 8.68 -10.85
N HIS A 49 10.78 7.63 -11.50
CA HIS A 49 11.30 7.17 -12.80
C HIS A 49 10.90 8.12 -13.94
N LEU A 50 9.63 8.51 -14.00
CA LEU A 50 9.14 9.48 -14.99
C LEU A 50 9.90 10.82 -14.90
N GLN A 51 10.11 11.33 -13.68
CA GLN A 51 10.82 12.59 -13.46
C GLN A 51 12.28 12.51 -13.95
N ARG A 52 12.99 11.42 -13.65
CA ARG A 52 14.37 11.21 -14.13
C ARG A 52 14.46 11.05 -15.65
N ARG A 53 13.46 10.44 -16.29
CA ARG A 53 13.36 10.36 -17.75
C ARG A 53 13.09 11.73 -18.37
N SER A 54 12.25 12.53 -17.73
CA SER A 54 11.92 13.90 -18.14
C SER A 54 13.11 14.85 -18.02
N THR A 55 14.02 14.69 -17.06
CA THR A 55 15.21 15.54 -16.95
C THR A 55 16.18 15.37 -18.13
N ASN A 56 16.11 14.27 -18.88
CA ASN A 56 16.96 13.99 -20.04
C ASN A 56 16.29 14.25 -21.40
N ALA A 57 15.08 14.81 -21.43
CA ALA A 57 14.37 15.20 -22.65
C ALA A 57 13.72 16.57 -22.45
N PRO A 58 13.80 17.52 -23.41
CA PRO A 58 13.09 18.78 -23.26
C PRO A 58 11.59 18.50 -23.13
N LEU A 59 10.98 18.98 -22.05
CA LEU A 59 9.57 18.86 -21.73
C LEU A 59 8.71 19.75 -22.64
N GLU A 60 8.72 19.51 -23.95
CA GLU A 60 8.03 20.37 -24.93
C GLU A 60 6.59 19.94 -25.25
N ASN A 61 6.08 18.83 -24.70
CA ASN A 61 4.84 18.23 -25.22
C ASN A 61 3.76 17.88 -24.17
N LEU A 62 3.61 18.65 -23.09
CA LEU A 62 2.47 18.48 -22.15
C LEU A 62 1.74 19.80 -21.84
N THR A 63 1.58 20.63 -22.87
CA THR A 63 0.53 21.64 -22.94
C THR A 63 -0.15 21.56 -24.31
N GLN A 64 -1.13 20.67 -24.43
CA GLN A 64 -2.24 20.78 -25.38
C GLN A 64 -3.47 20.13 -24.75
#